data_AF-A0A0Q8AGC4-F1
#
_entry.id   AF-A0A0Q8AGC4-F1
#
_cell.length_a   1.000
_cell.length_b   1.000
_cell.length_c   1.000
_cell.angle_alpha   90.00
_cell.angle_beta   90.00
_cell.angle_gamma   90.00
#
_symmetry.space_group_name_H-M   'P 1'
#
loop_
_entity.id
_entity.type
_entity.pdbx_description
1 polymer ?
#
loop_
_entity_poly.entity_id
_entity_poly.type
_entity_poly.pdbx_seq_one_letter_code
_entity_poly.pdbx_strand_id
1 'polypeptide(L)'
;MARGRRNAKRELAQTREIEAVKRAEEERLEVEAKAAFERRLTRKWGSDRAALDRLSALSRDLEKLHREESGLLRERDALVQMLRRGGHSWTALSSRTKLSRQALMKRLNAEDSS
;
A
#
# COMPACT_ATOMS: atom_id res chain seq x y z
N MET A 1 9.39 -65.45 3.66
CA MET A 1 8.72 -64.18 4.06
C MET A 1 9.64 -63.11 4.70
N ALA A 2 10.82 -63.43 5.25
CA ALA A 2 11.64 -62.45 6.00
C ALA A 2 12.49 -61.47 5.14
N ARG A 3 12.78 -61.78 3.87
CA ARG A 3 13.60 -60.95 2.97
C ARG A 3 12.86 -59.69 2.48
N GLY A 4 11.56 -59.79 2.17
CA GLY A 4 10.75 -58.65 1.72
C GLY A 4 10.59 -57.54 2.77
N ARG A 5 10.45 -57.91 4.05
CA ARG A 5 10.37 -56.93 5.16
C ARG A 5 11.67 -56.13 5.35
N ARG A 6 12.84 -56.74 5.09
CA ARG A 6 14.14 -56.06 5.19
C ARG A 6 14.36 -55.09 4.03
N ASN A 7 13.90 -55.43 2.83
CA ASN A 7 13.94 -54.54 1.66
C ASN A 7 13.00 -53.35 1.85
N ALA A 8 11.75 -53.59 2.26
CA ALA A 8 10.80 -52.51 2.54
C ALA A 8 11.30 -51.53 3.63
N LYS A 9 12.00 -52.03 4.66
CA LYS A 9 12.61 -51.18 5.69
C LYS A 9 13.76 -50.32 5.15
N ARG A 10 14.56 -50.85 4.21
CA ARG A 10 15.65 -50.11 3.55
C ARG A 10 15.11 -49.06 2.58
N GLU A 11 14.10 -49.41 1.78
CA GLU A 11 13.42 -48.49 0.87
C GLU A 11 12.77 -47.34 1.65
N LEU A 12 12.06 -47.64 2.75
CA LEU A 12 11.48 -46.62 3.62
C LEU A 12 12.53 -45.73 4.30
N ALA A 13 13.71 -46.28 4.64
CA ALA A 13 14.80 -45.48 5.18
C ALA A 13 15.40 -44.54 4.12
N GLN A 14 15.58 -45.03 2.89
CA GLN A 14 16.07 -44.24 1.76
C GLN A 14 15.09 -43.13 1.36
N THR A 15 13.79 -43.39 1.35
CA THR A 15 12.79 -42.34 1.07
C THR A 15 12.80 -41.26 2.13
N ARG A 16 12.88 -41.64 3.42
CA ARG A 16 12.98 -40.68 4.53
C ARG A 16 14.26 -39.85 4.46
N GLU A 17 15.37 -40.45 4.06
CA GLU A 17 16.65 -39.75 3.88
C GLU A 17 16.56 -38.74 2.71
N ILE A 18 15.98 -39.14 1.58
CA ILE A 18 15.75 -38.25 0.43
C ILE A 18 14.80 -37.10 0.82
N GLU A 19 13.72 -37.39 1.53
CA GLU A 19 12.79 -36.37 2.02
C GLU A 19 13.43 -35.41 3.02
N ALA A 20 14.29 -35.91 3.90
CA ALA A 20 15.03 -35.08 4.85
C ALA A 20 16.01 -34.13 4.13
N VAL A 21 16.72 -34.63 3.11
CA VAL A 21 17.61 -33.80 2.28
C VAL A 21 16.83 -32.74 1.52
N LYS A 22 15.69 -33.09 0.91
CA LYS A 22 14.82 -32.14 0.20
C LYS A 22 14.31 -31.03 1.12
N ARG A 23 13.82 -31.38 2.31
CA ARG A 23 13.38 -30.39 3.30
C ARG A 23 14.52 -29.49 3.76
N ALA A 24 15.71 -30.06 4.00
CA ALA A 24 16.88 -29.27 4.36
C ALA A 24 17.29 -28.30 3.23
N GLU A 25 17.16 -28.71 1.97
CA GLU A 25 17.43 -27.83 0.82
C GLU A 25 16.39 -26.71 0.70
N GLU A 26 15.10 -27.03 0.84
CA GLU A 26 14.00 -26.05 0.87
C GLU A 26 14.19 -25.02 1.98
N GLU A 27 14.49 -25.46 3.20
CA GLU A 27 14.77 -24.57 4.34
C GLU A 27 15.97 -23.65 4.06
N ARG A 28 17.03 -24.16 3.43
CA ARG A 28 18.20 -23.35 3.07
C ARG A 28 17.85 -22.28 2.04
N LEU A 29 17.07 -22.63 1.02
CA LEU A 29 16.61 -21.68 0.00
C LEU A 29 15.71 -20.60 0.60
N GLU A 30 14.82 -20.97 1.53
CA GLU A 30 13.98 -20.02 2.25
C GLU A 30 14.79 -19.05 3.11
N VAL A 31 15.79 -19.56 3.84
CA VAL A 31 16.68 -18.73 4.67
C VAL A 31 17.49 -17.78 3.78
N GLU A 32 18.01 -18.25 2.65
CA GLU A 32 18.75 -17.40 1.71
C GLU A 32 17.86 -16.31 1.10
N ALA A 33 16.62 -16.65 0.74
CA ALA A 33 15.64 -15.70 0.21
C ALA A 33 15.27 -14.62 1.25
N LYS A 34 15.05 -15.01 2.51
CA LYS A 34 14.81 -14.09 3.64
C LYS A 34 16.01 -13.17 3.84
N ALA A 35 17.22 -13.72 3.91
CA ALA A 35 18.44 -12.92 4.05
C ALA A 35 18.66 -11.96 2.87
N ALA A 36 18.33 -12.37 1.64
CA ALA A 36 18.40 -11.50 0.47
C ALA A 36 17.37 -10.36 0.52
N PHE A 37 16.18 -10.62 1.06
CA PHE A 37 15.18 -9.58 1.31
C PHE A 37 15.64 -8.59 2.39
N GLU A 38 16.11 -9.08 3.54
CA GLU A 38 16.63 -8.26 4.63
C GLU A 38 17.80 -7.37 4.16
N ARG A 39 18.72 -7.91 3.35
CA ARG A 39 19.81 -7.12 2.74
C ARG A 39 19.28 -5.98 1.87
N ARG A 40 18.23 -6.22 1.08
CA ARG A 40 17.61 -5.18 0.23
C ARG A 40 16.91 -4.11 1.08
N LEU A 41 16.20 -4.53 2.12
CA LEU A 41 15.51 -3.63 3.04
C LEU A 41 16.52 -2.76 3.81
N THR A 42 17.55 -3.38 4.38
CA THR A 42 18.68 -2.72 5.06
C THR A 42 19.40 -1.75 4.13
N ARG A 43 19.70 -2.15 2.89
CA ARG A 43 20.37 -1.26 1.91
C ARG A 43 19.56 0.00 1.61
N LYS A 44 18.24 -0.12 1.50
CA LYS A 44 17.36 1.00 1.10
C LYS A 44 16.95 1.87 2.30
N TRP A 45 16.73 1.26 3.45
CA TRP A 45 16.07 1.91 4.59
C TRP A 45 16.86 1.79 5.90
N GLY A 46 18.06 1.22 5.88
CA GLY A 46 18.96 1.09 7.03
C GLY A 46 18.66 -0.15 7.88
N SER A 47 17.46 -0.25 8.43
CA SER A 47 17.02 -1.41 9.24
C SER A 47 15.50 -1.56 9.17
N ASP A 48 14.98 -2.71 9.60
CA ASP A 48 13.54 -2.95 9.72
C ASP A 48 12.87 -1.89 10.61
N ARG A 49 13.49 -1.57 11.74
CA ARG A 49 12.99 -0.53 12.64
C ARG A 49 12.95 0.84 11.96
N ALA A 50 14.03 1.22 11.28
CA ALA A 50 14.07 2.49 10.55
C ALA A 50 13.04 2.55 9.40
N ALA A 51 12.79 1.43 8.73
CA ALA A 51 11.75 1.32 7.71
C ALA A 51 10.34 1.50 8.30
N LEU A 52 10.05 0.88 9.45
CA LEU A 52 8.77 1.01 10.15
C LEU A 52 8.57 2.43 10.74
N ASP A 53 9.62 3.02 11.28
CA ASP A 53 9.60 4.41 11.77
C ASP A 53 9.33 5.37 10.60
N ARG A 54 9.98 5.15 9.44
CA ARG A 54 9.73 5.93 8.23
C ARG A 54 8.31 5.75 7.70
N LEU A 55 7.79 4.53 7.70
CA LEU A 55 6.41 4.25 7.30
C LEU A 55 5.42 5.01 8.19
N SER A 56 5.63 4.95 9.51
CA SER A 56 4.78 5.65 10.48
C SER A 56 4.80 7.16 10.29
N ALA A 57 5.99 7.73 10.04
CA ALA A 57 6.13 9.15 9.73
C ALA A 57 5.38 9.53 8.44
N LEU A 58 5.59 8.78 7.35
CA LEU A 58 4.91 9.00 6.07
C LEU A 58 3.39 8.91 6.20
N SER A 59 2.86 7.94 6.97
CA SER A 59 1.42 7.83 7.19
C SER A 59 0.85 9.06 7.90
N ARG A 60 1.54 9.60 8.90
CA ARG A 60 1.12 10.83 9.61
C ARG A 60 1.20 12.05 8.71
N ASP A 61 2.26 12.18 7.92
CA ASP A 61 2.44 13.30 6.99
C ASP A 61 1.37 13.27 5.89
N LEU A 62 1.04 12.10 5.36
CA LEU A 62 -0.04 11.94 4.38
C LEU A 62 -1.40 12.30 4.99
N GLU A 63 -1.68 11.88 6.22
CA GLU A 63 -2.91 12.25 6.90
C GLU A 63 -2.99 13.77 7.13
N LYS A 64 -1.89 14.41 7.52
CA LYS A 64 -1.81 15.86 7.67
C LYS A 64 -2.07 16.57 6.35
N LEU A 65 -1.39 16.18 5.27
CA LEU A 65 -1.61 16.73 3.93
C LEU A 65 -3.04 16.55 3.46
N HIS A 66 -3.66 15.40 3.73
CA HIS A 66 -5.04 15.15 3.36
C HIS A 66 -6.03 16.06 4.11
N ARG A 67 -5.76 16.34 5.40
CA ARG A 67 -6.55 17.31 6.17
C ARG A 67 -6.38 18.73 5.64
N GLU A 68 -5.16 19.12 5.29
CA GLU A 68 -4.85 20.42 4.69
C GLU A 68 -5.53 20.58 3.32
N GLU A 69 -5.39 19.58 2.45
CA GLU A 69 -6.07 19.52 1.15
C GLU A 69 -7.59 19.64 1.33
N SER A 70 -8.17 18.86 2.24
CA SER A 70 -9.61 18.91 2.52
C SER A 70 -10.06 20.27 3.06
N GLY A 71 -9.20 20.98 3.81
CA GLY A 71 -9.45 22.36 4.23
C GLY A 71 -9.49 23.31 3.04
N LEU A 72 -8.46 23.29 2.20
CA LEU A 72 -8.36 24.13 1.01
C LEU A 72 -9.48 23.87 -0.01
N LEU A 73 -9.89 22.60 -0.16
CA LEU A 73 -11.01 22.24 -1.03
C LEU A 73 -12.34 22.83 -0.54
N ARG A 74 -12.61 22.76 0.77
CA ARG A 74 -13.81 23.38 1.38
C ARG A 74 -13.78 24.89 1.25
N GLU A 75 -12.63 25.52 1.49
CA GLU A 75 -12.48 26.97 1.32
C GLU A 75 -12.72 27.39 -0.13
N ARG A 76 -12.17 26.64 -1.11
CA ARG A 76 -12.43 26.88 -2.53
C ARG A 76 -13.92 26.78 -2.84
N ASP A 77 -14.59 25.73 -2.39
CA ASP A 77 -15.99 25.48 -2.72
C ASP A 77 -16.90 26.55 -2.07
N ALA A 78 -16.60 26.97 -0.84
CA ALA A 78 -17.24 28.13 -0.19
C ALA A 78 -17.02 29.45 -0.97
N LEU A 79 -15.78 29.73 -1.42
CA LEU A 79 -15.49 30.91 -2.23
C LEU A 79 -16.25 30.89 -3.57
N VAL A 80 -16.31 29.74 -4.24
CA VAL A 80 -17.10 29.56 -5.46
C VAL A 80 -18.58 29.84 -5.17
N GLN A 81 -19.13 29.35 -4.06
CA GLN A 81 -20.52 29.62 -3.66
C GLN A 81 -20.77 31.12 -3.46
N MET A 82 -19.90 31.81 -2.72
CA MET A 82 -20.00 33.25 -2.47
C MET A 82 -19.93 34.06 -3.76
N LEU A 83 -18.95 33.78 -4.62
CA LEU A 83 -18.80 34.45 -5.91
C LEU A 83 -19.99 34.17 -6.83
N ARG A 84 -20.54 32.95 -6.79
CA ARG A 84 -21.75 32.61 -7.55
C ARG A 84 -22.95 33.44 -7.09
N ARG A 85 -23.14 33.59 -5.78
CA ARG A 85 -24.18 34.46 -5.19
C ARG A 85 -23.97 35.94 -5.54
N GLY A 86 -22.71 36.37 -5.68
CA GLY A 86 -22.33 37.70 -6.18
C GLY A 86 -22.52 37.93 -7.68
N GLY A 87 -23.11 36.98 -8.42
CA GLY A 87 -23.45 37.13 -9.83
C GLY A 87 -22.37 36.68 -10.81
N HIS A 88 -21.22 36.16 -10.34
CA HIS A 88 -20.22 35.61 -11.25
C HIS A 88 -20.75 34.39 -12.01
N SER A 89 -20.44 34.32 -13.30
CA SER A 89 -20.87 33.21 -14.16
C SER A 89 -20.02 31.96 -13.92
N TRP A 90 -20.60 30.79 -14.17
CA TRP A 90 -19.87 29.52 -14.09
C TRP A 90 -18.62 29.48 -14.98
N THR A 91 -18.71 30.08 -16.17
CA THR A 91 -17.58 30.15 -17.13
C THR A 91 -16.40 30.91 -16.53
N ALA A 92 -16.66 32.03 -15.85
CA ALA A 92 -15.64 32.84 -15.20
C ALA A 92 -15.01 32.16 -13.98
N LEU A 93 -15.75 31.26 -13.31
CA LEU A 93 -15.26 30.48 -12.17
C LEU A 93 -14.46 29.25 -12.64
N SER A 94 -14.92 28.57 -13.70
CA SER A 94 -14.21 27.41 -14.26
C SER A 94 -12.84 27.78 -14.84
N SER A 95 -12.71 28.97 -15.44
CA SER A 95 -11.42 29.43 -15.97
C SER A 95 -10.36 29.68 -14.90
N ARG A 96 -10.76 29.85 -13.63
CA ARG A 96 -9.87 30.13 -12.50
C ARG A 96 -9.52 28.91 -11.64
N THR A 97 -10.38 27.88 -11.62
CA THR A 97 -10.29 26.78 -10.65
C THR A 97 -9.73 25.46 -11.21
N LYS A 98 -9.32 25.43 -12.50
CA LYS A 98 -8.99 24.20 -13.27
C LYS A 98 -10.12 23.15 -13.31
N LEU A 99 -11.30 23.49 -12.80
CA LEU A 99 -12.48 22.63 -12.79
C LEU A 99 -13.39 22.99 -13.95
N SER A 100 -14.00 21.98 -14.57
CA SER A 100 -15.06 22.22 -15.53
C SER A 100 -16.29 22.81 -14.84
N ARG A 101 -17.13 23.52 -15.60
CA ARG A 101 -18.42 24.02 -15.10
C ARG A 101 -19.26 22.91 -14.47
N GLN A 102 -19.34 21.74 -15.10
CA GLN A 102 -20.09 20.61 -14.58
C GLN A 102 -19.53 20.11 -13.24
N ALA A 103 -18.20 20.07 -13.10
CA ALA A 103 -17.55 19.68 -11.85
C ALA A 103 -17.88 20.66 -10.70
N LEU A 104 -17.87 21.96 -10.97
CA LEU A 104 -18.25 22.99 -9.99
C LEU A 104 -19.72 22.85 -9.55
N MET A 105 -20.64 22.67 -10.51
CA MET A 105 -22.06 22.51 -10.21
C MET A 105 -22.33 21.25 -9.37
N LYS A 106 -21.67 20.13 -9.70
CA LYS A 106 -21.82 18.88 -8.94
C LYS A 106 -21.36 19.03 -7.49
N ARG A 107 -20.24 19.73 -7.26
CA ARG A 107 -19.67 19.94 -5.93
C ARG A 107 -20.62 20.75 -5.03
N LEU A 108 -21.19 21.82 -5.56
CA LEU A 108 -22.12 22.66 -4.80
C LEU A 108 -23.45 21.94 -4.51
N ASN A 109 -23.97 21.17 -5.47
CA ASN A 109 -25.17 20.38 -5.23
C ASN A 109 -24.93 19.26 -4.18
N ALA A 110 -23.71 18.74 -4.08
CA ALA A 110 -23.36 17.73 -3.08
C ALA A 110 -23.24 18.32 -1.67
N GLU A 111 -22.76 19.56 -1.54
CA GLU A 111 -22.76 20.31 -0.27
C GLU A 111 -24.17 20.66 0.18
N ASP A 112 -25.08 21.07 -0.72
CA ASP A 112 -26.47 21.37 -0.37
C ASP A 112 -27.30 20.13 0.04
N SER A 113 -26.77 18.91 -0.18
CA SER A 113 -27.44 17.64 0.13
C SER A 113 -26.95 16.96 1.42
N SER A 114 -26.00 17.58 2.15
CA SER A 114 -25.44 17.08 3.42
C SER A 114 -25.83 18.00 4.58
#